data_AF-A0A0G4ERS0-F1
#
_entry.id   AF-A0A0G4ERS0-F1
#
_cell.length_a   1.000
_cell.length_b   1.000
_cell.length_c   1.000
_cell.angle_alpha   90.00
_cell.angle_beta   90.00
_cell.angle_gamma   90.00
#
_symmetry.space_group_name_H-M   'P 1'
#
loop_
_entity.id
_entity.type
_entity.pdbx_description
1 polymer ?
#
loop_
_entity_poly.entity_id
_entity_poly.type
_entity_poly.pdbx_seq_one_letter_code
_entity_poly.pdbx_strand_id
1 'polypeptide(L)'
;MPTPIMVAVAAGNLTAVETLLALKPVMARWKQNSYVLMQLPTHLNLQHIREAARPVTREYEAALTSIYHRLIQHDSRLSLWWDERENNLVHWAAKFPPVFSQSFINAYLSLITSHGANIRVNLITGRDGYGRQLPGSTPLYMAAEHGSPCVAHWLCRQLTAEDINRGKPNQANKTPLAEAAAGLDRLIQHQQQLQQYGEGQVERWSRRFRHHKTITRTLLRAGAAPSISRMPNDTEEDRRQRQVVLTEYATVLSELSEVVMSAINAALAPQRDHSMLLARLLPLARHHDGAHPHPSPSNMAFGPHEAEAIGWKIGAFLHEPSATVAAIDEYLIDDSQLRRRVRAAIGHFVKSAATQTSSNREVMGGMASVGGVMVRVPLHCFAVRGSGGRVVLTGVREVIHRARLDEAAQHGVEGVVKGFNEHLGDQDCQFACRQLGRIDRKTGLFVSLGID
;
A
#
# COMPACT_ATOMS: atom_id res chain seq x y z
N MET A 1 0.67 18.06 -36.45
CA MET A 1 1.91 18.73 -35.96
C MET A 1 1.68 19.22 -34.55
N PRO A 2 2.59 18.98 -33.59
CA PRO A 2 2.47 19.51 -32.25
C PRO A 2 2.52 21.05 -32.28
N THR A 3 1.70 21.72 -31.47
CA THR A 3 1.76 23.18 -31.34
C THR A 3 2.99 23.59 -30.53
N PRO A 4 3.52 24.83 -30.69
CA PRO A 4 4.71 25.28 -29.95
C PRO A 4 4.60 25.11 -28.43
N ILE A 5 3.41 25.34 -27.87
CA ILE A 5 3.19 25.16 -26.42
C ILE A 5 3.23 23.68 -26.00
N MET A 6 2.73 22.76 -26.81
CA MET A 6 2.83 21.33 -26.53
C MET A 6 4.29 20.87 -26.50
N VAL A 7 5.11 21.40 -27.41
CA VAL A 7 6.56 21.13 -27.42
C VAL A 7 7.22 21.72 -26.18
N ALA A 8 6.86 22.94 -25.78
CA ALA A 8 7.39 23.57 -24.57
C ALA A 8 7.04 22.78 -23.29
N VAL A 9 5.80 22.32 -23.16
CA VAL A 9 5.35 21.45 -22.06
C VAL A 9 6.12 20.12 -22.08
N ALA A 10 6.17 19.44 -23.23
CA ALA A 10 6.88 18.17 -23.37
C ALA A 10 8.39 18.31 -23.09
N ALA A 11 8.98 19.48 -23.37
CA ALA A 11 10.38 19.78 -23.06
C ALA A 11 10.60 20.22 -21.60
N GLY A 12 9.55 20.43 -20.80
CA GLY A 12 9.68 20.95 -19.43
C GLY A 12 10.19 22.40 -19.39
N ASN A 13 9.98 23.18 -20.45
CA ASN A 13 10.47 24.55 -20.55
C ASN A 13 9.43 25.57 -20.05
N LEU A 14 9.49 25.90 -18.76
CA LEU A 14 8.55 26.81 -18.11
C LEU A 14 8.57 28.21 -18.73
N THR A 15 9.75 28.77 -19.00
CA THR A 15 9.89 30.12 -19.59
C THR A 15 9.24 30.21 -20.97
N ALA A 16 9.38 29.17 -21.80
CA ALA A 16 8.72 29.11 -23.09
C ALA A 16 7.19 29.02 -22.95
N VAL A 17 6.69 28.22 -21.98
CA VAL A 17 5.26 28.16 -21.67
C VAL A 17 4.73 29.53 -21.24
N GLU A 18 5.40 30.23 -20.32
CA GLU A 18 5.01 31.56 -19.86
C GLU A 18 4.99 32.60 -20.98
N THR A 19 6.01 32.57 -21.84
CA THR A 19 6.10 33.46 -23.02
C THR A 19 4.94 33.20 -23.98
N LEU A 20 4.63 31.93 -24.26
CA LEU A 20 3.53 31.56 -25.15
C LEU A 20 2.15 31.88 -24.55
N LEU A 21 1.99 31.76 -23.21
CA LEU A 21 0.76 32.16 -22.51
C LEU A 21 0.52 33.67 -22.60
N ALA A 22 1.57 34.50 -22.65
CA ALA A 22 1.42 35.95 -22.81
C ALA A 22 0.90 36.37 -24.20
N LEU A 23 1.03 35.51 -25.22
CA LEU A 23 0.61 35.79 -26.58
C LEU A 23 -0.88 35.47 -26.80
N LYS A 24 -1.75 36.47 -26.59
CA LYS A 24 -3.23 36.38 -26.78
C LYS A 24 -3.71 35.69 -28.07
N PRO A 25 -3.10 35.88 -29.26
CA PRO A 25 -3.57 35.25 -30.51
C PRO A 25 -3.47 33.72 -30.49
N VAL A 26 -2.53 33.18 -29.72
CA VAL A 26 -2.25 31.74 -29.68
C VAL A 26 -3.35 31.00 -28.89
N MET A 27 -4.01 31.68 -27.96
CA MET A 27 -5.07 31.12 -27.12
C MET A 27 -6.35 30.77 -27.86
N ALA A 28 -6.72 31.56 -28.88
CA ALA A 28 -7.93 31.30 -29.67
C ALA A 28 -7.85 29.96 -30.42
N ARG A 29 -6.64 29.57 -30.87
CA ARG A 29 -6.41 28.29 -31.56
C ARG A 29 -6.35 27.09 -30.61
N TRP A 30 -6.08 27.31 -29.32
CA TRP A 30 -5.94 26.19 -28.38
C TRP A 30 -7.25 25.58 -27.95
N LYS A 31 -8.37 26.32 -28.00
CA LYS A 31 -9.69 25.82 -27.61
C LYS A 31 -10.06 24.48 -28.26
N GLN A 32 -9.58 24.21 -29.47
CA GLN A 32 -9.82 22.96 -30.19
C GLN A 32 -8.97 21.76 -29.72
N ASN A 33 -7.81 21.98 -29.09
CA ASN A 33 -6.87 20.91 -28.67
C ASN A 33 -6.35 21.08 -27.23
N SER A 34 -7.12 21.76 -26.38
CA SER A 34 -6.71 22.20 -25.02
C SER A 34 -6.22 21.08 -24.11
N TYR A 35 -6.67 19.85 -24.36
CA TYR A 35 -6.38 18.68 -23.54
C TYR A 35 -4.96 18.20 -23.59
N VAL A 36 -4.33 18.34 -24.75
CA VAL A 36 -2.97 17.85 -24.95
C VAL A 36 -1.98 18.68 -24.12
N LEU A 37 -2.39 19.86 -23.64
CA LEU A 37 -1.56 20.72 -22.78
C LEU A 37 -1.38 20.16 -21.37
N MET A 38 -2.42 19.53 -20.83
CA MET A 38 -2.39 18.95 -19.48
C MET A 38 -2.08 17.45 -19.49
N GLN A 39 -2.08 16.80 -20.65
CA GLN A 39 -1.66 15.40 -20.75
C GLN A 39 -0.20 15.21 -20.30
N LEU A 40 0.04 14.13 -19.58
CA LEU A 40 1.39 13.68 -19.24
C LEU A 40 2.19 13.41 -20.53
N PRO A 41 3.45 13.87 -20.65
CA PRO A 41 4.28 13.55 -21.80
C PRO A 41 4.44 12.03 -21.90
N THR A 42 4.05 11.48 -23.04
CA THR A 42 4.16 10.03 -23.29
C THR A 42 5.27 9.75 -24.28
N HIS A 43 5.82 8.53 -24.22
CA HIS A 43 6.78 8.07 -25.23
C HIS A 43 6.26 8.18 -26.66
N LEU A 44 4.95 8.07 -26.90
CA LEU A 44 4.37 8.20 -28.25
C LEU A 44 4.39 9.65 -28.75
N ASN A 45 4.13 10.63 -27.87
CA ASN A 45 4.25 12.05 -28.21
C ASN A 45 5.73 12.45 -28.41
N LEU A 46 6.63 11.79 -27.69
CA LEU A 46 8.08 11.99 -27.76
C LEU A 46 8.78 11.15 -28.85
N GLN A 47 8.08 10.31 -29.62
CA GLN A 47 8.70 9.56 -30.73
C GLN A 47 9.22 10.46 -31.85
N HIS A 48 8.68 11.67 -32.00
CA HIS A 48 9.23 12.69 -32.88
C HIS A 48 10.42 13.45 -32.24
N ILE A 49 10.66 13.26 -30.94
CA ILE A 49 11.72 13.91 -30.13
C ILE A 49 12.67 12.81 -29.58
N ARG A 50 12.77 11.69 -30.30
CA ARG A 50 13.36 10.44 -29.79
C ARG A 50 14.87 10.51 -29.57
N GLU A 51 15.54 11.45 -30.22
CA GLU A 51 16.98 11.68 -30.04
C GLU A 51 17.31 12.48 -28.77
N ALA A 52 16.32 13.09 -28.11
CA ALA A 52 16.52 13.95 -26.93
C ALA A 52 15.74 13.52 -25.68
N ALA A 53 15.07 12.36 -25.70
CA ALA A 53 14.33 11.85 -24.54
C ALA A 53 15.29 11.45 -23.41
N ARG A 54 15.69 12.44 -22.62
CA ARG A 54 16.45 12.25 -21.38
C ARG A 54 15.68 11.30 -20.45
N PRO A 55 16.38 10.48 -19.65
CA PRO A 55 15.74 9.75 -18.56
C PRO A 55 14.94 10.75 -17.71
N VAL A 56 13.75 10.35 -17.27
CA VAL A 56 12.88 11.20 -16.43
C VAL A 56 13.63 11.49 -15.13
N THR A 57 14.08 12.73 -14.97
CA THR A 57 14.76 13.20 -13.76
C THR A 57 13.78 13.90 -12.83
N ARG A 58 14.15 14.04 -11.54
CA ARG A 58 13.32 14.76 -10.56
C ARG A 58 13.17 16.24 -10.92
N GLU A 59 14.18 16.84 -11.54
CA GLU A 59 14.14 18.23 -12.02
C GLU A 59 13.11 18.40 -13.14
N TYR A 60 13.03 17.43 -14.05
CA TYR A 60 12.02 17.42 -15.11
C TYR A 60 10.60 17.28 -14.54
N GLU A 61 10.40 16.39 -13.57
CA GLU A 61 9.12 16.25 -12.86
C GLU A 61 8.72 17.55 -12.12
N ALA A 62 9.67 18.21 -11.48
CA ALA A 62 9.44 19.50 -10.81
C ALA A 62 9.10 20.62 -11.80
N ALA A 63 9.78 20.66 -12.95
CA ALA A 63 9.49 21.60 -14.03
C ALA A 63 8.08 21.37 -14.62
N LEU A 64 7.71 20.12 -14.91
CA LEU A 64 6.36 19.77 -15.36
C LEU A 64 5.30 20.15 -14.33
N THR A 65 5.54 19.89 -13.05
CA THR A 65 4.63 20.27 -11.96
C THR A 65 4.39 21.78 -11.97
N SER A 66 5.46 22.58 -12.08
CA SER A 66 5.39 24.04 -12.14
C SER A 66 4.60 24.51 -13.38
N ILE A 67 4.83 23.89 -14.53
CA ILE A 67 4.11 24.17 -15.79
C ILE A 67 2.62 23.87 -15.63
N TYR A 68 2.25 22.71 -15.09
CA TYR A 68 0.83 22.35 -14.91
C TYR A 68 0.10 23.26 -13.92
N HIS A 69 0.76 23.66 -12.82
CA HIS A 69 0.22 24.68 -11.94
C HIS A 69 -0.01 26.00 -12.69
N ARG A 70 0.95 26.44 -13.51
CA ARG A 70 0.83 27.67 -14.28
C ARG A 70 -0.31 27.63 -15.30
N LEU A 71 -0.46 26.50 -16.00
CA LEU A 71 -1.54 26.29 -16.96
C LEU A 71 -2.92 26.35 -16.30
N ILE A 72 -3.10 25.66 -15.16
CA ILE A 72 -4.37 25.66 -14.43
C ILE A 72 -4.67 27.03 -13.79
N GLN A 73 -3.66 27.74 -13.28
CA GLN A 73 -3.84 29.12 -12.81
C GLN A 73 -4.32 30.05 -13.92
N HIS A 74 -3.86 29.82 -15.15
CA HIS A 74 -4.27 30.60 -16.30
C HIS A 74 -5.69 30.23 -16.78
N ASP A 75 -5.99 28.93 -16.88
CA ASP A 75 -7.33 28.44 -17.24
C ASP A 75 -7.63 27.14 -16.48
N SER A 76 -8.45 27.26 -15.43
CA SER A 76 -8.82 26.12 -14.59
C SER A 76 -9.71 25.12 -15.31
N ARG A 77 -10.36 25.48 -16.43
CA ARG A 77 -11.20 24.56 -17.20
C ARG A 77 -10.38 23.50 -17.93
N LEU A 78 -9.06 23.67 -18.02
CA LEU A 78 -8.17 22.67 -18.61
C LEU A 78 -8.25 21.32 -17.88
N SER A 79 -8.54 21.31 -16.58
CA SER A 79 -8.74 20.07 -15.80
C SER A 79 -10.05 19.33 -16.14
N LEU A 80 -11.06 20.07 -16.62
CA LEU A 80 -12.41 19.58 -16.89
C LEU A 80 -12.56 19.03 -18.30
N TRP A 81 -11.48 18.97 -19.09
CA TRP A 81 -11.58 18.67 -20.51
C TRP A 81 -11.75 17.16 -20.79
N TRP A 82 -12.48 16.84 -21.87
CA TRP A 82 -12.82 15.50 -22.35
C TRP A 82 -12.51 15.35 -23.84
N ASP A 83 -11.96 14.22 -24.27
CA ASP A 83 -11.70 13.98 -25.70
C ASP A 83 -12.95 13.59 -26.47
N GLU A 84 -12.79 13.40 -27.78
CA GLU A 84 -13.86 12.93 -28.67
C GLU A 84 -14.42 11.55 -28.26
N ARG A 85 -13.70 10.83 -27.40
CA ARG A 85 -14.10 9.55 -26.80
C ARG A 85 -14.44 9.69 -25.32
N GLU A 86 -14.69 10.92 -24.87
CA GLU A 86 -15.03 11.28 -23.50
C GLU A 86 -13.95 10.97 -22.45
N ASN A 87 -12.69 10.74 -22.85
CA ASN A 87 -11.60 10.55 -21.91
C ASN A 87 -11.19 11.89 -21.29
N ASN A 88 -11.35 11.99 -19.98
CA ASN A 88 -10.74 13.06 -19.21
C ASN A 88 -9.23 12.81 -18.95
N LEU A 89 -8.57 13.79 -18.34
CA LEU A 89 -7.13 13.73 -18.05
C LEU A 89 -6.71 12.56 -17.15
N VAL A 90 -7.60 12.05 -16.29
CA VAL A 90 -7.33 10.90 -15.41
C VAL A 90 -7.26 9.61 -16.23
N HIS A 91 -8.17 9.43 -17.20
CA HIS A 91 -8.12 8.32 -18.15
C HIS A 91 -6.84 8.34 -18.97
N TRP A 92 -6.42 9.53 -19.43
CA TRP A 92 -5.18 9.68 -20.17
C TRP A 92 -3.94 9.35 -19.33
N ALA A 93 -3.90 9.77 -18.07
CA ALA A 93 -2.82 9.37 -17.15
C ALA A 93 -2.82 7.86 -16.93
N ALA A 94 -3.99 7.24 -16.79
CA ALA A 94 -4.14 5.79 -16.59
C ALA A 94 -3.71 4.97 -17.82
N LYS A 95 -3.88 5.49 -19.03
CA LYS A 95 -3.59 4.79 -20.29
C LYS A 95 -2.09 4.53 -20.53
N PHE A 96 -1.23 5.32 -19.92
CA PHE A 96 0.20 5.25 -20.19
C PHE A 96 0.95 4.79 -18.96
N PRO A 97 1.69 3.65 -19.04
CA PRO A 97 2.51 3.19 -17.93
C PRO A 97 3.45 4.32 -17.49
N PRO A 98 3.40 4.73 -16.21
CA PRO A 98 4.15 5.89 -15.76
C PRO A 98 5.65 5.58 -15.83
N VAL A 99 6.37 6.42 -16.56
CA VAL A 99 7.84 6.59 -16.40
C VAL A 99 8.18 7.54 -15.26
N PHE A 100 7.15 8.15 -14.69
CA PHE A 100 7.26 9.14 -13.63
C PHE A 100 7.18 8.49 -12.25
N SER A 101 7.75 9.17 -11.27
CA SER A 101 7.69 8.80 -9.86
C SER A 101 6.26 8.81 -9.32
N GLN A 102 6.03 8.00 -8.28
CA GLN A 102 4.75 7.98 -7.56
C GLN A 102 4.38 9.37 -7.01
N SER A 103 5.37 10.11 -6.47
CA SER A 103 5.16 11.45 -5.92
C SER A 103 4.66 12.44 -6.97
N PHE A 104 5.24 12.42 -8.17
CA PHE A 104 4.81 13.29 -9.27
C PHE A 104 3.40 12.94 -9.74
N ILE A 105 3.10 11.66 -9.96
CA ILE A 105 1.76 11.21 -10.36
C ILE A 105 0.72 11.62 -9.30
N ASN A 106 1.03 11.45 -8.01
CA ASN A 106 0.14 11.89 -6.93
C ASN A 106 -0.11 13.40 -6.98
N ALA A 107 0.93 14.21 -7.16
CA ALA A 107 0.82 15.67 -7.24
C ALA A 107 -0.01 16.10 -8.46
N TYR A 108 0.27 15.55 -9.64
CA TYR A 108 -0.48 15.83 -10.86
C TYR A 108 -1.96 15.44 -10.75
N LEU A 109 -2.27 14.23 -10.29
CA LEU A 109 -3.65 13.77 -10.15
C LEU A 109 -4.42 14.59 -9.09
N SER A 110 -3.78 14.95 -7.98
CA SER A 110 -4.39 15.82 -6.96
C SER A 110 -4.65 17.23 -7.51
N LEU A 111 -3.74 17.76 -8.34
CA LEU A 111 -3.88 19.05 -8.99
C LEU A 111 -5.08 19.09 -9.94
N ILE A 112 -5.23 18.10 -10.83
CA ILE A 112 -6.36 18.10 -11.78
C ILE A 112 -7.70 17.82 -11.08
N THR A 113 -7.72 17.00 -10.03
CA THR A 113 -8.95 16.66 -9.31
C THR A 113 -9.42 17.75 -8.35
N SER A 114 -8.50 18.49 -7.72
CA SER A 114 -8.85 19.71 -6.96
C SER A 114 -9.50 20.79 -7.83
N HIS A 115 -9.30 20.72 -9.16
CA HIS A 115 -9.96 21.57 -10.14
C HIS A 115 -11.10 20.86 -10.89
N GLY A 116 -11.68 19.82 -10.30
CA GLY A 116 -12.94 19.21 -10.76
C GLY A 116 -12.82 18.07 -11.76
N ALA A 117 -11.61 17.60 -12.10
CA ALA A 117 -11.48 16.37 -12.90
C ALA A 117 -12.12 15.19 -12.15
N ASN A 118 -13.08 14.51 -12.79
CA ASN A 118 -13.85 13.46 -12.14
C ASN A 118 -13.18 12.08 -12.27
N ILE A 119 -12.92 11.43 -11.15
CA ILE A 119 -12.23 10.12 -11.06
C ILE A 119 -13.16 8.91 -11.18
N ARG A 120 -14.48 9.12 -11.09
CA ARG A 120 -15.52 8.08 -11.11
C ARG A 120 -16.28 8.02 -12.43
N VAL A 121 -15.93 8.90 -13.39
CA VAL A 121 -16.56 8.91 -14.71
C VAL A 121 -16.48 7.53 -15.30
N ASN A 122 -17.64 7.00 -15.65
CA ASN A 122 -17.74 5.88 -16.55
C ASN A 122 -17.98 6.47 -17.93
N LEU A 123 -17.08 6.22 -18.88
CA LEU A 123 -17.21 6.75 -20.24
C LEU A 123 -18.61 6.42 -20.80
N ILE A 124 -19.30 7.39 -21.40
CA ILE A 124 -20.55 7.10 -22.10
C ILE A 124 -20.14 6.57 -23.46
N THR A 125 -19.91 5.25 -23.49
CA THR A 125 -19.96 4.45 -24.70
C THR A 125 -19.36 5.08 -25.96
N GLY A 126 -18.04 5.29 -25.97
CA GLY A 126 -17.35 5.70 -27.20
C GLY A 126 -17.56 4.67 -28.31
N ARG A 127 -17.75 5.11 -29.56
CA ARG A 127 -17.73 4.18 -30.71
C ARG A 127 -16.29 3.82 -31.05
N ASP A 128 -16.01 2.54 -31.28
CA ASP A 128 -14.75 2.13 -31.91
C ASP A 128 -14.66 2.70 -33.34
N GLY A 129 -13.51 2.56 -34.01
CA GLY A 129 -13.32 2.99 -35.40
C GLY A 129 -14.24 2.29 -36.41
N TYR A 130 -15.04 1.33 -35.97
CA TYR A 130 -16.04 0.58 -36.73
C TYR A 130 -17.47 0.93 -36.31
N GLY A 131 -17.67 1.95 -35.47
CA GLY A 131 -18.98 2.39 -35.01
C GLY A 131 -19.58 1.56 -33.87
N ARG A 132 -18.88 0.56 -33.32
CA ARG A 132 -19.39 -0.27 -32.22
C ARG A 132 -19.26 0.44 -30.89
N GLN A 133 -20.31 0.37 -30.11
CA GLN A 133 -20.39 0.90 -28.77
C GLN A 133 -19.40 0.17 -27.85
N LEU A 134 -18.31 0.82 -27.46
CA LEU A 134 -17.38 0.27 -26.47
C LEU A 134 -17.99 0.43 -25.08
N PRO A 135 -17.94 -0.59 -24.22
CA PRO A 135 -18.41 -0.45 -22.86
C PRO A 135 -17.60 0.64 -22.15
N GLY A 136 -18.33 1.50 -21.44
CA GLY A 136 -17.73 2.55 -20.62
C GLY A 136 -16.66 1.98 -19.70
N SER A 137 -15.52 2.66 -19.61
CA SER A 137 -14.41 2.26 -18.75
C SER A 137 -14.14 3.38 -17.76
N THR A 138 -13.86 3.03 -16.51
CA THR A 138 -13.42 4.00 -15.50
C THR A 138 -11.92 4.25 -15.62
N PRO A 139 -11.37 5.33 -15.03
CA PRO A 139 -9.92 5.52 -15.01
C PRO A 139 -9.18 4.37 -14.33
N LEU A 140 -9.77 3.74 -13.30
CA LEU A 140 -9.18 2.59 -12.63
C LEU A 140 -9.15 1.35 -13.53
N TYR A 141 -10.21 1.13 -14.31
CA TYR A 141 -10.23 0.08 -15.32
C TYR A 141 -9.13 0.29 -16.37
N MET A 142 -8.97 1.52 -16.89
CA MET A 142 -7.89 1.82 -17.83
C MET A 142 -6.50 1.63 -17.23
N ALA A 143 -6.32 1.99 -15.95
CA ALA A 143 -5.05 1.79 -15.28
C ALA A 143 -4.71 0.29 -15.22
N ALA A 144 -5.72 -0.56 -14.91
CA ALA A 144 -5.59 -2.00 -14.89
C ALA A 144 -5.26 -2.59 -16.28
N GLU A 145 -5.98 -2.16 -17.32
CA GLU A 145 -5.78 -2.59 -18.71
C GLU A 145 -4.37 -2.26 -19.23
N HIS A 146 -3.85 -1.10 -18.86
CA HIS A 146 -2.57 -0.62 -19.38
C HIS A 146 -1.38 -0.88 -18.44
N GLY A 147 -1.59 -1.41 -17.24
CA GLY A 147 -0.54 -1.65 -16.27
C GLY A 147 0.10 -0.35 -15.77
N SER A 148 -0.73 0.54 -15.22
CA SER A 148 -0.33 1.85 -14.69
C SER A 148 -0.38 1.89 -13.16
N PRO A 149 0.58 1.28 -12.46
CA PRO A 149 0.50 1.05 -11.02
C PRO A 149 0.42 2.35 -10.21
N CYS A 150 1.12 3.43 -10.60
CA CYS A 150 1.10 4.67 -9.84
C CYS A 150 -0.27 5.36 -9.84
N VAL A 151 -0.94 5.34 -11.00
CA VAL A 151 -2.28 5.91 -11.14
C VAL A 151 -3.30 5.06 -10.39
N ALA A 152 -3.21 3.72 -10.50
CA ALA A 152 -4.07 2.82 -9.74
C ALA A 152 -3.89 2.98 -8.22
N HIS A 153 -2.65 3.10 -7.74
CA HIS A 153 -2.38 3.34 -6.32
C HIS A 153 -3.03 4.64 -5.82
N TRP A 154 -2.90 5.73 -6.57
CA TRP A 154 -3.55 6.99 -6.23
C TRP A 154 -5.08 6.87 -6.25
N LEU A 155 -5.65 6.26 -7.29
CA LEU A 155 -7.10 6.07 -7.44
C LEU A 155 -7.68 5.22 -6.31
N CYS A 156 -7.04 4.11 -5.95
CA CYS A 156 -7.47 3.22 -4.87
C CYS A 156 -7.57 3.93 -3.51
N ARG A 157 -6.79 4.99 -3.27
CA ARG A 157 -6.87 5.80 -2.05
C ARG A 157 -8.04 6.78 -2.03
N GLN A 158 -8.62 7.09 -3.19
CA GLN A 158 -9.69 8.09 -3.35
C GLN A 158 -11.07 7.44 -3.60
N LEU A 159 -11.07 6.19 -4.05
CA LEU A 159 -12.28 5.46 -4.43
C LEU A 159 -12.84 4.64 -3.27
N THR A 160 -14.15 4.41 -3.29
CA THR A 160 -14.80 3.50 -2.34
C THR A 160 -14.59 2.05 -2.76
N ALA A 161 -14.78 1.10 -1.84
CA ALA A 161 -14.76 -0.33 -2.17
C ALA A 161 -15.74 -0.70 -3.30
N GLU A 162 -16.90 -0.03 -3.39
CA GLU A 162 -17.86 -0.23 -4.47
C GLU A 162 -17.28 0.21 -5.82
N ASP A 163 -16.66 1.40 -5.87
CA ASP A 163 -16.06 1.93 -7.09
C ASP A 163 -14.88 1.06 -7.58
N ILE A 164 -14.07 0.52 -6.65
CA ILE A 164 -12.94 -0.38 -6.96
C ILE A 164 -13.42 -1.71 -7.55
N ASN A 165 -14.51 -2.26 -7.02
CA ASN A 165 -15.10 -3.53 -7.46
C ASN A 165 -16.14 -3.36 -8.58
N ARG A 166 -16.33 -2.15 -9.12
CA ARG A 166 -17.32 -1.87 -10.16
C ARG A 166 -16.85 -2.44 -11.50
N GLY A 167 -17.65 -3.35 -12.06
CA GLY A 167 -17.47 -3.85 -13.42
C GLY A 167 -17.94 -2.85 -14.48
N LYS A 168 -17.66 -3.16 -15.75
CA LYS A 168 -18.16 -2.39 -16.91
C LYS A 168 -19.69 -2.40 -16.98
N PRO A 169 -20.33 -1.37 -17.58
CA PRO A 169 -21.75 -1.42 -17.93
C PRO A 169 -22.04 -2.68 -18.76
N ASN A 170 -23.08 -3.43 -18.38
CA ASN A 170 -23.49 -4.70 -19.00
C ASN A 170 -22.50 -5.88 -18.86
N GLN A 171 -21.37 -5.69 -18.18
CA GLN A 171 -20.35 -6.72 -17.96
C GLN A 171 -19.80 -6.61 -16.52
N ALA A 172 -20.64 -6.92 -15.53
CA ALA A 172 -20.31 -6.77 -14.11
C ALA A 172 -19.10 -7.62 -13.66
N ASN A 173 -18.78 -8.68 -14.41
CA ASN A 173 -17.61 -9.53 -14.21
C ASN A 173 -16.30 -8.92 -14.75
N LYS A 174 -16.36 -7.92 -15.63
CA LYS A 174 -15.19 -7.19 -16.15
C LYS A 174 -14.81 -6.05 -15.20
N THR A 175 -14.33 -6.43 -14.02
CA THR A 175 -13.82 -5.50 -13.00
C THR A 175 -12.38 -5.08 -13.30
N PRO A 176 -11.85 -4.01 -12.68
CA PRO A 176 -10.43 -3.66 -12.80
C PRO A 176 -9.50 -4.82 -12.43
N LEU A 177 -9.85 -5.62 -11.42
CA LEU A 177 -9.06 -6.79 -11.03
C LEU A 177 -9.04 -7.86 -12.13
N ALA A 178 -10.20 -8.14 -12.74
CA ALA A 178 -10.29 -9.10 -13.85
C ALA A 178 -9.47 -8.64 -15.07
N GLU A 179 -9.46 -7.33 -15.36
CA GLU A 179 -8.69 -6.80 -16.48
C GLU A 179 -7.16 -6.85 -16.22
N ALA A 180 -6.73 -6.51 -15.00
CA ALA A 180 -5.33 -6.66 -14.60
C ALA A 180 -4.87 -8.13 -14.70
N ALA A 181 -5.74 -9.07 -14.32
CA ALA A 181 -5.51 -10.50 -14.44
C ALA A 181 -5.37 -10.94 -15.90
N ALA A 182 -6.27 -10.49 -16.78
CA ALA A 182 -6.22 -10.76 -18.21
C ALA A 182 -4.96 -10.18 -18.86
N GLY A 183 -4.53 -8.98 -18.45
CA GLY A 183 -3.25 -8.40 -18.87
C GLY A 183 -2.04 -9.25 -18.43
N LEU A 184 -2.05 -9.75 -17.19
CA LEU A 184 -0.98 -10.58 -16.65
C LEU A 184 -0.94 -11.98 -17.29
N ASP A 185 -2.08 -12.65 -17.49
CA ASP A 185 -2.14 -13.95 -18.20
C ASP A 185 -1.62 -13.80 -19.63
N ARG A 186 -2.09 -12.80 -20.40
CA ARG A 186 -1.59 -12.51 -21.75
C ARG A 186 -0.06 -12.37 -21.78
N LEU A 187 0.52 -11.69 -20.78
CA LEU A 187 1.97 -11.57 -20.68
C LEU A 187 2.63 -12.92 -20.38
N ILE A 188 2.12 -13.70 -19.42
CA ILE A 188 2.64 -15.04 -19.08
C ILE A 188 2.64 -15.96 -20.31
N GLN A 189 1.52 -16.00 -21.06
CA GLN A 189 1.42 -16.79 -22.29
C GLN A 189 2.45 -16.35 -23.34
N HIS A 190 2.63 -15.02 -23.50
CA HIS A 190 3.63 -14.49 -24.42
C HIS A 190 5.07 -14.81 -23.97
N GLN A 191 5.35 -14.88 -22.66
CA GLN A 191 6.69 -15.23 -22.14
C GLN A 191 7.18 -16.57 -22.66
N GLN A 192 6.28 -17.55 -22.77
CA GLN A 192 6.60 -18.90 -23.25
C GLN A 192 7.07 -18.88 -24.72
N GLN A 193 6.68 -17.86 -25.48
CA GLN A 193 7.04 -17.66 -26.89
C GLN A 193 8.27 -16.75 -27.08
N LEU A 194 8.77 -16.10 -26.03
CA LEU A 194 9.78 -15.04 -26.13
C LEU A 194 11.23 -15.51 -26.34
N GLN A 195 11.50 -16.80 -26.51
CA GLN A 195 12.87 -17.33 -26.72
C GLN A 195 13.57 -16.76 -27.98
N GLN A 196 12.86 -16.02 -28.85
CA GLN A 196 13.35 -15.55 -30.15
C GLN A 196 13.56 -14.03 -30.27
N TYR A 197 13.39 -13.24 -29.22
CA TYR A 197 13.43 -11.76 -29.31
C TYR A 197 14.72 -11.13 -28.77
N GLY A 198 15.10 -9.97 -29.33
CA GLY A 198 16.27 -9.19 -28.89
C GLY A 198 16.10 -8.50 -27.53
N GLU A 199 17.22 -8.15 -26.89
CA GLU A 199 17.31 -7.65 -25.49
C GLU A 199 16.36 -6.50 -25.15
N GLY A 200 16.22 -5.50 -26.03
CA GLY A 200 15.34 -4.34 -25.77
C GLY A 200 13.85 -4.70 -25.69
N GLN A 201 13.41 -5.77 -26.35
CA GLN A 201 12.03 -6.24 -26.25
C GLN A 201 11.80 -7.01 -24.95
N VAL A 202 12.80 -7.80 -24.53
CA VAL A 202 12.79 -8.50 -23.25
C VAL A 202 12.65 -7.51 -22.09
N GLU A 203 13.44 -6.42 -22.07
CA GLU A 203 13.33 -5.42 -21.00
C GLU A 203 11.95 -4.74 -20.96
N ARG A 204 11.43 -4.33 -22.12
CA ARG A 204 10.09 -3.72 -22.22
C ARG A 204 9.00 -4.66 -21.73
N TRP A 205 9.12 -5.94 -22.07
CA TRP A 205 8.18 -6.97 -21.65
C TRP A 205 8.28 -7.24 -20.14
N SER A 206 9.49 -7.41 -19.60
CA SER A 206 9.72 -7.57 -18.15
C SER A 206 9.20 -6.39 -17.34
N ARG A 207 9.34 -5.16 -17.86
CA ARG A 207 8.75 -3.96 -17.25
C ARG A 207 7.22 -4.03 -17.20
N ARG A 208 6.57 -4.36 -18.32
CA ARG A 208 5.11 -4.53 -18.38
C ARG A 208 4.60 -5.63 -17.46
N PHE A 209 5.31 -6.76 -17.39
CA PHE A 209 5.00 -7.86 -16.50
C PHE A 209 5.03 -7.43 -15.03
N ARG A 210 6.11 -6.75 -14.61
CA ARG A 210 6.21 -6.17 -13.25
C ARG A 210 5.06 -5.22 -12.96
N HIS A 211 4.73 -4.33 -13.90
CA HIS A 211 3.64 -3.37 -13.70
C HIS A 211 2.27 -4.05 -13.49
N HIS A 212 1.96 -5.10 -14.28
CA HIS A 212 0.72 -5.86 -14.14
C HIS A 212 0.65 -6.62 -12.82
N LYS A 213 1.78 -7.16 -12.33
CA LYS A 213 1.83 -7.70 -10.96
C LYS A 213 1.56 -6.65 -9.91
N THR A 214 2.25 -5.50 -9.99
CA THR A 214 2.10 -4.41 -9.02
C THR A 214 0.67 -3.89 -8.97
N ILE A 215 -0.01 -3.72 -10.12
CA ILE A 215 -1.39 -3.25 -10.13
C ILE A 215 -2.38 -4.28 -9.59
N THR A 216 -2.22 -5.57 -9.92
CA THR A 216 -3.04 -6.65 -9.33
C THR A 216 -2.92 -6.64 -7.81
N ARG A 217 -1.68 -6.58 -7.28
CA ARG A 217 -1.44 -6.48 -5.82
C ARG A 217 -2.02 -5.21 -5.22
N THR A 218 -1.90 -4.08 -5.90
CA THR A 218 -2.44 -2.79 -5.44
C THR A 218 -3.97 -2.82 -5.34
N LEU A 219 -4.65 -3.41 -6.33
CA LEU A 219 -6.10 -3.61 -6.31
C LEU A 219 -6.52 -4.52 -5.15
N LEU A 220 -5.82 -5.63 -4.93
CA LEU A 220 -6.09 -6.54 -3.82
C LEU A 220 -5.92 -5.89 -2.46
N ARG A 221 -4.83 -5.13 -2.25
CA ARG A 221 -4.60 -4.30 -1.06
C ARG A 221 -5.67 -3.22 -0.86
N ALA A 222 -6.31 -2.79 -1.93
CA ALA A 222 -7.41 -1.83 -1.95
C ALA A 222 -8.80 -2.48 -1.90
N GLY A 223 -8.90 -3.74 -1.46
CA GLY A 223 -10.21 -4.37 -1.24
C GLY A 223 -10.90 -4.87 -2.51
N ALA A 224 -10.16 -5.13 -3.59
CA ALA A 224 -10.72 -5.75 -4.80
C ALA A 224 -10.98 -7.26 -4.67
N ALA A 225 -10.64 -7.89 -3.55
CA ALA A 225 -10.82 -9.33 -3.33
C ALA A 225 -12.26 -9.86 -3.57
N PRO A 226 -13.35 -9.12 -3.26
CA PRO A 226 -14.71 -9.52 -3.62
C PRO A 226 -14.93 -9.69 -5.12
N SER A 227 -14.13 -9.05 -5.98
CA SER A 227 -14.21 -9.23 -7.43
C SER A 227 -13.76 -10.63 -7.89
N ILE A 228 -13.01 -11.37 -7.08
CA ILE A 228 -12.55 -12.74 -7.41
C ILE A 228 -13.75 -13.67 -7.65
N SER A 229 -14.81 -13.56 -6.85
CA SER A 229 -16.02 -14.38 -7.01
C SER A 229 -16.80 -14.04 -8.28
N ARG A 230 -16.63 -12.83 -8.83
CA ARG A 230 -17.26 -12.37 -10.08
C ARG A 230 -16.45 -12.73 -11.33
N MET A 231 -15.19 -13.13 -11.18
CA MET A 231 -14.38 -13.57 -12.33
C MET A 231 -15.01 -14.84 -12.91
N PRO A 232 -15.17 -14.93 -14.24
CA PRO A 232 -15.67 -16.14 -14.89
C PRO A 232 -14.78 -17.35 -14.58
N ASN A 233 -15.32 -18.55 -14.78
CA ASN A 233 -14.60 -19.82 -14.55
C ASN A 233 -14.95 -20.90 -15.59
N ASP A 234 -15.63 -20.48 -16.66
CA ASP A 234 -16.26 -21.40 -17.62
C ASP A 234 -15.22 -21.92 -18.62
N THR A 235 -14.29 -21.06 -19.02
CA THR A 235 -13.21 -21.40 -19.96
C THR A 235 -11.88 -21.65 -19.26
N GLU A 236 -10.95 -22.30 -19.96
CA GLU A 236 -9.60 -22.49 -19.46
C GLU A 236 -8.83 -21.17 -19.33
N GLU A 237 -9.10 -20.20 -20.23
CA GLU A 237 -8.55 -18.86 -20.10
C GLU A 237 -9.04 -18.17 -18.82
N ASP A 238 -10.33 -18.27 -18.51
CA ASP A 238 -10.90 -17.69 -17.30
C ASP A 238 -10.31 -18.30 -16.03
N ARG A 239 -10.14 -19.64 -16.00
CA ARG A 239 -9.48 -20.36 -14.90
C ARG A 239 -8.05 -19.88 -14.67
N ARG A 240 -7.26 -19.75 -15.74
CA ARG A 240 -5.89 -19.25 -15.64
C ARG A 240 -5.84 -17.82 -15.11
N GLN A 241 -6.67 -16.93 -15.63
CA GLN A 241 -6.76 -15.54 -15.16
C GLN A 241 -7.11 -15.48 -13.67
N ARG A 242 -8.09 -16.27 -13.23
CA ARG A 242 -8.46 -16.39 -11.81
C ARG A 242 -7.30 -16.93 -10.97
N GLN A 243 -6.60 -17.97 -11.43
CA GLN A 243 -5.47 -18.56 -10.71
C GLN A 243 -4.32 -17.57 -10.53
N VAL A 244 -4.05 -16.73 -11.53
CA VAL A 244 -3.05 -15.65 -11.44
C VAL A 244 -3.39 -14.69 -10.30
N VAL A 245 -4.67 -14.29 -10.16
CA VAL A 245 -5.11 -13.42 -9.06
C VAL A 245 -4.96 -14.10 -7.70
N LEU A 246 -5.37 -15.36 -7.57
CA LEU A 246 -5.24 -16.11 -6.32
C LEU A 246 -3.78 -16.21 -5.88
N THR A 247 -2.86 -16.45 -6.82
CA THR A 247 -1.43 -16.53 -6.56
C THR A 247 -0.86 -15.19 -6.08
N GLU A 248 -1.23 -14.09 -6.76
CA GLU A 248 -0.78 -12.76 -6.35
C GLU A 248 -1.43 -12.34 -5.02
N TYR A 249 -2.65 -12.80 -4.71
CA TYR A 249 -3.28 -12.52 -3.42
C TYR A 249 -2.62 -13.28 -2.27
N ALA A 250 -2.25 -14.55 -2.48
CA ALA A 250 -1.44 -15.31 -1.52
C ALA A 250 -0.11 -14.59 -1.21
N THR A 251 0.49 -13.96 -2.22
CA THR A 251 1.70 -13.15 -2.07
C THR A 251 1.44 -11.89 -1.23
N VAL A 252 0.38 -11.13 -1.50
CA VAL A 252 -0.01 -9.94 -0.70
C VAL A 252 -0.28 -10.32 0.75
N LEU A 253 -0.97 -11.43 0.99
CA LEU A 253 -1.20 -11.92 2.35
C LEU A 253 0.11 -12.36 2.99
N SER A 254 1.04 -12.97 2.25
CA SER A 254 2.35 -13.36 2.76
C SER A 254 3.26 -12.19 3.11
N GLU A 255 3.31 -11.16 2.27
CA GLU A 255 4.06 -9.92 2.52
C GLU A 255 3.54 -9.16 3.76
N LEU A 256 2.26 -9.32 4.13
CA LEU A 256 1.67 -8.61 5.27
C LEU A 256 2.39 -8.95 6.59
N SER A 257 2.89 -10.16 6.80
CA SER A 257 3.62 -10.50 8.04
C SER A 257 4.87 -9.63 8.22
N GLU A 258 5.63 -9.42 7.16
CA GLU A 258 6.85 -8.61 7.18
C GLU A 258 6.53 -7.14 7.43
N VAL A 259 5.49 -6.61 6.77
CA VAL A 259 5.02 -5.24 6.98
C VAL A 259 4.62 -5.02 8.44
N VAL A 260 3.88 -5.97 9.02
CA VAL A 260 3.46 -5.91 10.43
C VAL A 260 4.66 -5.94 11.37
N MET A 261 5.61 -6.84 11.16
CA MET A 261 6.80 -6.94 12.02
C MET A 261 7.69 -5.70 11.91
N SER A 262 7.85 -5.16 10.70
CA SER A 262 8.56 -3.90 10.47
C SER A 262 7.88 -2.73 11.20
N ALA A 263 6.56 -2.61 11.09
CA ALA A 263 5.76 -1.57 11.74
C ALA A 263 5.82 -1.63 13.28
N ILE A 264 5.83 -2.84 13.85
CA ILE A 264 6.03 -3.06 15.29
C ILE A 264 7.42 -2.60 15.71
N ASN A 265 8.45 -3.00 14.96
CA ASN A 265 9.83 -2.66 15.28
C ASN A 265 10.07 -1.15 15.21
N ALA A 266 9.53 -0.48 14.19
CA ALA A 266 9.60 0.97 14.05
C ALA A 266 8.94 1.68 15.25
N ALA A 267 7.72 1.27 15.64
CA ALA A 267 7.01 1.91 16.74
C ALA A 267 7.65 1.72 18.13
N LEU A 268 8.36 0.61 18.34
CA LEU A 268 9.07 0.33 19.59
C LEU A 268 10.53 0.81 19.56
N ALA A 269 11.07 1.23 18.42
CA ALA A 269 12.47 1.64 18.30
C ALA A 269 12.82 2.81 19.23
N PRO A 270 12.06 3.93 19.28
CA PRO A 270 12.41 5.05 20.16
C PRO A 270 12.42 4.64 21.64
N GLN A 271 11.46 3.81 22.08
CA GLN A 271 11.46 3.24 23.43
C GLN A 271 12.70 2.41 23.68
N ARG A 272 13.04 1.46 22.79
CA ARG A 272 14.18 0.55 22.95
C ARG A 272 15.50 1.32 23.05
N ASP A 273 15.70 2.30 22.18
CA ASP A 273 16.93 3.09 22.12
C ASP A 273 17.13 3.92 23.40
N HIS A 274 16.07 4.60 23.86
CA HIS A 274 16.13 5.37 25.10
C HIS A 274 16.25 4.49 26.34
N SER A 275 15.56 3.35 26.37
CA SER A 275 15.66 2.41 27.49
C SER A 275 17.08 1.85 27.61
N MET A 276 17.71 1.52 26.48
CA MET A 276 19.10 1.06 26.44
C MET A 276 20.08 2.13 26.90
N LEU A 277 19.86 3.40 26.53
CA LEU A 277 20.67 4.52 27.01
C LEU A 277 20.53 4.68 28.54
N LEU A 278 19.29 4.69 29.06
CA LEU A 278 19.02 4.84 30.50
C LEU A 278 19.57 3.66 31.31
N ALA A 279 19.47 2.43 30.81
CA ALA A 279 20.03 1.25 31.46
C ALA A 279 21.56 1.36 31.65
N ARG A 280 22.26 2.12 30.80
CA ARG A 280 23.71 2.38 30.91
C ARG A 280 24.04 3.57 31.81
N LEU A 281 23.18 4.59 31.86
CA LEU A 281 23.43 5.83 32.59
C LEU A 281 23.00 5.75 34.06
N LEU A 282 21.89 5.06 34.36
CA LEU A 282 21.33 4.97 35.71
C LEU A 282 22.32 4.38 36.74
N PRO A 283 23.11 3.34 36.42
CA PRO A 283 24.13 2.83 37.36
C PRO A 283 25.26 3.83 37.64
N LEU A 284 25.44 4.86 36.80
CA LEU A 284 26.48 5.88 36.96
C LEU A 284 25.95 7.15 37.66
N ALA A 285 24.63 7.26 37.85
CA ALA A 285 24.03 8.41 38.49
C ALA A 285 24.37 8.43 39.98
N ARG A 286 24.77 9.60 40.51
CA ARG A 286 24.92 9.79 41.95
C ARG A 286 23.54 9.97 42.57
N HIS A 287 23.24 9.20 43.60
CA HIS A 287 22.00 9.31 44.36
C HIS A 287 22.26 10.04 45.67
N HIS A 288 21.26 10.80 46.13
CA HIS A 288 21.32 11.57 47.36
C HIS A 288 20.12 11.17 48.21
N ASP A 289 20.35 10.29 49.20
CA ASP A 289 19.28 9.64 49.96
C ASP A 289 19.09 10.30 51.33
N GLY A 290 19.89 11.31 51.66
CA GLY A 290 19.77 12.03 52.92
C GLY A 290 18.51 12.88 53.01
N ALA A 291 17.94 12.96 54.23
CA ALA A 291 16.77 13.79 54.50
C ALA A 291 17.08 15.28 54.23
N HIS A 292 16.14 15.99 53.61
CA HIS A 292 16.24 17.45 53.47
C HIS A 292 16.38 18.10 54.86
N PRO A 293 17.31 19.04 55.10
CA PRO A 293 18.15 19.78 54.15
C PRO A 293 19.57 19.23 53.93
N HIS A 294 19.89 18.01 54.37
CA HIS A 294 21.23 17.44 54.30
C HIS A 294 21.25 16.15 53.45
N PRO A 295 21.15 16.26 52.10
CA PRO A 295 21.30 15.13 51.21
C PRO A 295 22.73 14.55 51.28
N SER A 296 22.90 13.40 51.92
CA SER A 296 24.15 12.64 51.89
C SER A 296 24.27 11.85 50.58
N PRO A 297 25.45 11.79 49.94
CA PRO A 297 25.69 10.91 48.80
C PRO A 297 25.42 9.46 49.21
N SER A 298 24.63 8.75 48.40
CA SER A 298 24.38 7.33 48.58
C SER A 298 25.35 6.50 47.77
N ASN A 299 25.79 5.39 48.36
CA ASN A 299 26.54 4.35 47.67
C ASN A 299 25.62 3.38 46.90
N MET A 300 24.30 3.54 46.99
CA MET A 300 23.35 2.72 46.21
C MET A 300 23.34 3.22 44.77
N ALA A 301 23.90 2.42 43.86
CA ALA A 301 23.71 2.56 42.42
C ALA A 301 22.61 1.59 41.97
N PHE A 302 21.82 1.97 40.97
CA PHE A 302 20.85 1.04 40.38
C PHE A 302 21.56 -0.17 39.80
N GLY A 303 21.13 -1.37 40.19
CA GLY A 303 21.65 -2.61 39.61
C GLY A 303 21.32 -2.72 38.11
N PRO A 304 22.03 -3.53 37.31
CA PRO A 304 21.79 -3.66 35.87
C PRO A 304 20.33 -3.99 35.49
N HIS A 305 19.67 -4.84 36.28
CA HIS A 305 18.27 -5.22 36.06
C HIS A 305 17.29 -4.12 36.48
N GLU A 306 17.59 -3.40 37.56
CA GLU A 306 16.77 -2.26 38.01
C GLU A 306 16.87 -1.10 37.04
N ALA A 307 18.08 -0.78 36.57
CA ALA A 307 18.34 0.22 35.56
C ALA A 307 17.64 -0.11 34.24
N GLU A 308 17.65 -1.38 33.80
CA GLU A 308 16.90 -1.81 32.62
C GLU A 308 15.39 -1.63 32.82
N ALA A 309 14.84 -2.05 33.96
CA ALA A 309 13.42 -1.92 34.25
C ALA A 309 12.96 -0.46 34.33
N ILE A 310 13.70 0.39 35.04
CA ILE A 310 13.43 1.83 35.14
C ILE A 310 13.55 2.48 33.76
N GLY A 311 14.64 2.21 33.05
CA GLY A 311 14.87 2.70 31.69
C GLY A 311 13.74 2.32 30.75
N TRP A 312 13.25 1.08 30.84
CA TRP A 312 12.12 0.58 30.05
C TRP A 312 10.81 1.31 30.36
N LYS A 313 10.51 1.56 31.64
CA LYS A 313 9.31 2.31 32.06
C LYS A 313 9.35 3.77 31.64
N ILE A 314 10.52 4.40 31.68
CA ILE A 314 10.70 5.77 31.16
C ILE A 314 10.58 5.78 29.63
N GLY A 315 11.24 4.84 28.96
CA GLY A 315 11.18 4.71 27.50
C GLY A 315 9.76 4.43 26.97
N ALA A 316 8.87 3.86 27.80
CA ALA A 316 7.47 3.62 27.43
C ALA A 316 6.71 4.91 27.08
N PHE A 317 7.17 6.10 27.47
CA PHE A 317 6.56 7.37 27.05
C PHE A 317 6.92 7.77 25.61
N LEU A 318 7.87 7.07 24.99
CA LEU A 318 8.44 7.42 23.68
C LEU A 318 8.02 6.47 22.55
N HIS A 319 7.26 5.41 22.84
CA HIS A 319 6.77 4.53 21.77
C HIS A 319 5.81 5.28 20.84
N GLU A 320 5.81 4.92 19.55
CA GLU A 320 5.06 5.62 18.51
C GLU A 320 3.95 4.74 17.90
N PRO A 321 2.79 4.59 18.58
CA PRO A 321 1.72 3.72 18.10
C PRO A 321 1.10 4.21 16.78
N SER A 322 1.17 5.52 16.50
CA SER A 322 0.71 6.12 15.24
C SER A 322 1.54 5.66 14.04
N ALA A 323 2.85 5.45 14.20
CA ALA A 323 3.73 4.97 13.13
C ALA A 323 3.31 3.58 12.65
N THR A 324 2.90 2.70 13.56
CA THR A 324 2.38 1.38 13.17
C THR A 324 1.10 1.50 12.37
N VAL A 325 0.16 2.31 12.84
CA VAL A 325 -1.12 2.52 12.15
C VAL A 325 -0.90 3.04 10.74
N ALA A 326 -0.02 4.04 10.57
CA ALA A 326 0.31 4.60 9.27
C ALA A 326 0.89 3.56 8.30
N ALA A 327 1.79 2.68 8.77
CA ALA A 327 2.38 1.64 7.94
C ALA A 327 1.34 0.59 7.46
N ILE A 328 0.38 0.24 8.32
CA ILE A 328 -0.71 -0.67 7.95
C ILE A 328 -1.70 0.00 7.00
N ASP A 329 -2.07 1.26 7.25
CA ASP A 329 -2.96 2.03 6.39
C ASP A 329 -2.32 2.30 5.01
N GLU A 330 -0.99 2.38 4.92
CA GLU A 330 -0.25 2.47 3.66
C GLU A 330 -0.27 1.15 2.87
N TYR A 331 -0.20 0.01 3.56
CA TYR A 331 -0.19 -1.30 2.93
C TYR A 331 -1.59 -1.81 2.57
N LEU A 332 -2.57 -1.72 3.48
CA LEU A 332 -3.97 -2.08 3.28
C LEU A 332 -4.78 -0.80 3.05
N ILE A 333 -5.04 -0.49 1.79
CA ILE A 333 -5.59 0.80 1.36
C ILE A 333 -7.08 0.93 1.75
N ASP A 334 -7.84 -0.17 1.65
CA ASP A 334 -9.29 -0.19 1.93
C ASP A 334 -9.63 -0.49 3.39
N ASP A 335 -10.84 -0.12 3.82
CA ASP A 335 -11.38 -0.39 5.17
C ASP A 335 -11.91 -1.81 5.36
N SER A 336 -11.08 -2.77 4.95
CA SER A 336 -11.39 -4.19 5.07
C SER A 336 -11.43 -4.66 6.53
N GLN A 337 -12.12 -5.78 6.75
CA GLN A 337 -12.10 -6.45 8.04
C GLN A 337 -10.68 -6.90 8.41
N LEU A 338 -9.91 -7.44 7.46
CA LEU A 338 -8.50 -7.77 7.65
C LEU A 338 -7.70 -6.57 8.19
N ARG A 339 -7.86 -5.38 7.58
CA ARG A 339 -7.16 -4.17 8.04
C ARG A 339 -7.51 -3.81 9.48
N ARG A 340 -8.80 -3.78 9.80
CA ARG A 340 -9.27 -3.43 11.16
C ARG A 340 -8.74 -4.42 12.19
N ARG A 341 -8.77 -5.73 11.89
CA ARG A 341 -8.23 -6.78 12.78
C ARG A 341 -6.74 -6.64 13.01
N VAL A 342 -5.97 -6.48 11.93
CA VAL A 342 -4.51 -6.31 11.96
C VAL A 342 -4.15 -5.06 12.76
N ARG A 343 -4.80 -3.92 12.48
CA ARG A 343 -4.58 -2.66 13.19
C ARG A 343 -4.87 -2.76 14.69
N ALA A 344 -5.99 -3.39 15.06
CA ALA A 344 -6.36 -3.59 16.46
C ALA A 344 -5.37 -4.50 17.20
N ALA A 345 -4.99 -5.62 16.58
CA ALA A 345 -4.02 -6.56 17.15
C ALA A 345 -2.67 -5.86 17.37
N ILE A 346 -2.14 -5.15 16.38
CA ILE A 346 -0.83 -4.53 16.54
C ILE A 346 -0.86 -3.38 17.53
N GLY A 347 -1.90 -2.54 17.51
CA GLY A 347 -2.07 -1.48 18.50
C GLY A 347 -2.10 -2.04 19.93
N HIS A 348 -2.79 -3.15 20.14
CA HIS A 348 -2.78 -3.86 21.43
C HIS A 348 -1.39 -4.40 21.78
N PHE A 349 -0.69 -5.02 20.83
CA PHE A 349 0.66 -5.55 21.05
C PHE A 349 1.66 -4.46 21.41
N VAL A 350 1.74 -3.38 20.62
CA VAL A 350 2.66 -2.26 20.85
C VAL A 350 2.39 -1.62 22.22
N LYS A 351 1.12 -1.37 22.56
CA LYS A 351 0.75 -0.83 23.87
C LYS A 351 1.15 -1.77 25.01
N SER A 352 0.92 -3.08 24.85
CA SER A 352 1.27 -4.08 25.86
C SER A 352 2.78 -4.22 26.02
N ALA A 353 3.51 -4.27 24.91
CA ALA A 353 4.97 -4.32 24.88
C ALA A 353 5.59 -3.05 25.49
N ALA A 354 4.99 -1.88 25.29
CA ALA A 354 5.52 -0.65 25.87
C ALA A 354 5.25 -0.55 27.37
N THR A 355 4.00 -0.80 27.79
CA THR A 355 3.52 -0.44 29.13
C THR A 355 3.54 -1.59 30.13
N GLN A 356 3.41 -2.83 29.67
CA GLN A 356 3.19 -3.98 30.52
C GLN A 356 4.42 -4.87 30.71
N THR A 357 5.50 -4.67 29.95
CA THR A 357 6.77 -5.39 30.18
C THR A 357 7.74 -4.52 30.98
N SER A 358 8.80 -5.13 31.48
CA SER A 358 9.93 -4.47 32.16
C SER A 358 11.22 -4.47 31.35
N SER A 359 11.26 -5.13 30.19
CA SER A 359 12.48 -5.23 29.40
C SER A 359 12.20 -5.58 27.94
N ASN A 360 13.19 -5.34 27.08
CA ASN A 360 13.14 -5.83 25.70
C ASN A 360 13.18 -7.37 25.65
N ARG A 361 13.79 -8.01 26.67
CA ARG A 361 13.83 -9.47 26.78
C ARG A 361 12.44 -10.07 26.93
N GLU A 362 11.55 -9.42 27.69
CA GLU A 362 10.15 -9.86 27.81
C GLU A 362 9.36 -9.66 26.52
N VAL A 363 9.63 -8.60 25.75
CA VAL A 363 8.97 -8.34 24.46
C VAL A 363 9.38 -9.38 23.41
N MET A 364 10.69 -9.59 23.29
CA MET A 364 11.26 -10.52 22.30
C MET A 364 11.10 -11.98 22.73
N GLY A 365 10.89 -12.23 24.02
CA GLY A 365 10.77 -13.55 24.59
C GLY A 365 12.04 -14.09 25.22
N GLY A 366 11.84 -14.92 26.25
CA GLY A 366 12.85 -15.85 26.73
C GLY A 366 13.04 -17.03 25.76
N MET A 367 14.17 -17.71 25.85
CA MET A 367 14.35 -18.98 25.15
C MET A 367 13.55 -20.06 25.88
N ALA A 368 12.73 -20.81 25.16
CA ALA A 368 12.00 -21.95 25.69
C ALA A 368 12.08 -23.12 24.71
N SER A 369 12.05 -24.35 25.23
CA SER A 369 11.95 -25.55 24.40
C SER A 369 10.51 -25.73 23.95
N VAL A 370 10.24 -25.62 22.65
CA VAL A 370 8.94 -25.89 22.04
C VAL A 370 9.14 -27.02 21.04
N GLY A 371 8.50 -28.17 21.27
CA GLY A 371 8.68 -29.35 20.41
C GLY A 371 10.12 -29.89 20.38
N GLY A 372 10.91 -29.68 21.45
CA GLY A 372 12.31 -30.12 21.53
C GLY A 372 13.32 -29.16 20.92
N VAL A 373 12.86 -28.04 20.32
CA VAL A 373 13.72 -26.99 19.75
C VAL A 373 13.70 -25.77 20.66
N MET A 374 14.88 -25.24 21.00
CA MET A 374 15.02 -23.99 21.74
C MET A 374 14.68 -22.80 20.85
N VAL A 375 13.50 -22.20 21.06
CA VAL A 375 13.02 -21.04 20.32
C VAL A 375 12.76 -19.87 21.25
N ARG A 376 12.86 -18.65 20.73
CA ARG A 376 12.50 -17.44 21.47
C ARG A 376 10.99 -17.29 21.46
N VAL A 377 10.35 -17.20 22.63
CA VAL A 377 8.88 -17.14 22.77
C VAL A 377 8.45 -15.69 23.04
N PRO A 378 8.00 -14.93 22.03
CA PRO A 378 7.70 -13.51 22.16
C PRO A 378 6.55 -13.24 23.14
N LEU A 379 6.32 -11.96 23.44
CA LEU A 379 5.24 -11.54 24.32
C LEU A 379 3.86 -12.10 23.88
N HIS A 380 3.30 -12.98 24.71
CA HIS A 380 1.93 -13.46 24.58
C HIS A 380 0.95 -12.56 25.32
N CYS A 381 0.60 -11.43 24.69
CA CYS A 381 -0.36 -10.49 25.26
C CYS A 381 -1.82 -10.80 24.88
N PHE A 382 -2.06 -11.80 24.03
CA PHE A 382 -3.40 -12.20 23.62
C PHE A 382 -3.83 -13.47 24.34
N ALA A 383 -5.14 -13.60 24.50
CA ALA A 383 -5.80 -14.74 25.07
C ALA A 383 -6.90 -15.21 24.11
N VAL A 384 -6.99 -16.52 23.88
CA VAL A 384 -8.05 -17.15 23.10
C VAL A 384 -8.86 -18.03 24.02
N ARG A 385 -10.18 -17.86 24.02
CA ARG A 385 -11.09 -18.77 24.73
C ARG A 385 -11.30 -20.05 23.91
N GLY A 386 -10.66 -21.13 24.32
CA GLY A 386 -10.82 -22.44 23.71
C GLY A 386 -12.13 -23.14 24.10
N SER A 387 -12.42 -24.24 23.40
CA SER A 387 -13.50 -25.16 23.75
C SER A 387 -13.28 -25.73 25.16
N GLY A 388 -14.28 -25.63 26.03
CA GLY A 388 -14.18 -26.09 27.42
C GLY A 388 -13.65 -25.06 28.43
N GLY A 389 -13.63 -23.76 28.09
CA GLY A 389 -13.31 -22.69 29.04
C GLY A 389 -11.82 -22.48 29.32
N ARG A 390 -10.95 -23.31 28.74
CA ARG A 390 -9.49 -23.13 28.83
C ARG A 390 -9.07 -21.93 27.99
N VAL A 391 -8.26 -21.05 28.57
CA VAL A 391 -7.66 -19.91 27.86
C VAL A 391 -6.26 -20.30 27.38
N VAL A 392 -6.00 -20.07 26.10
CA VAL A 392 -4.67 -20.25 25.49
C VAL A 392 -4.06 -18.88 25.25
N LEU A 393 -2.84 -18.66 25.72
CA LEU A 393 -2.09 -17.43 25.46
C LEU A 393 -1.47 -17.50 24.07
N THR A 394 -1.54 -16.41 23.31
CA THR A 394 -1.03 -16.36 21.94
C THR A 394 -0.30 -15.04 21.66
N GLY A 395 0.58 -15.05 20.66
CA GLY A 395 1.38 -13.91 20.26
C GLY A 395 0.75 -13.12 19.12
N VAL A 396 1.34 -11.97 18.80
CA VAL A 396 0.85 -11.14 17.68
C VAL A 396 1.01 -11.86 16.34
N ARG A 397 2.04 -12.70 16.19
CA ARG A 397 2.32 -13.39 14.93
C ARG A 397 1.22 -14.39 14.59
N GLU A 398 0.79 -15.16 15.57
CA GLU A 398 -0.29 -16.14 15.47
C GLU A 398 -1.64 -15.45 15.17
N VAL A 399 -1.93 -14.33 15.84
CA VAL A 399 -3.15 -13.53 15.58
C VAL A 399 -3.18 -12.98 14.16
N ILE A 400 -2.05 -12.47 13.67
CA ILE A 400 -1.95 -11.91 12.31
C ILE A 400 -2.03 -13.01 11.27
N HIS A 401 -1.38 -14.16 11.49
CA HIS A 401 -1.50 -15.31 10.60
C HIS A 401 -2.93 -15.83 10.55
N ARG A 402 -3.62 -15.92 11.70
CA ARG A 402 -5.04 -16.28 11.71
C ARG A 402 -5.90 -15.32 10.89
N ALA A 403 -5.70 -14.01 11.03
CA ALA A 403 -6.46 -13.03 10.25
C ALA A 403 -6.22 -13.19 8.73
N ARG A 404 -4.98 -13.52 8.33
CA ARG A 404 -4.62 -13.81 6.94
C ARG A 404 -5.26 -15.10 6.43
N LEU A 405 -5.32 -16.15 7.26
CA LEU A 405 -5.97 -17.42 6.92
C LEU A 405 -7.49 -17.27 6.79
N ASP A 406 -8.14 -16.48 7.66
CA ASP A 406 -9.57 -16.17 7.55
C ASP A 406 -9.88 -15.46 6.22
N GLU A 407 -9.08 -14.45 5.87
CA GLU A 407 -9.18 -13.73 4.60
C GLU A 407 -8.97 -14.68 3.40
N ALA A 408 -7.94 -15.52 3.47
CA ALA A 408 -7.61 -16.47 2.43
C ALA A 408 -8.77 -17.46 2.19
N ALA A 409 -9.29 -18.03 3.27
CA ALA A 409 -10.43 -18.96 3.22
C ALA A 409 -11.68 -18.29 2.64
N GLN A 410 -11.96 -17.03 3.00
CA GLN A 410 -13.10 -16.27 2.47
C GLN A 410 -13.04 -16.09 0.96
N HIS A 411 -11.83 -15.98 0.38
CA HIS A 411 -11.64 -15.71 -1.04
C HIS A 411 -11.13 -16.91 -1.84
N GLY A 412 -10.99 -18.08 -1.22
CA GLY A 412 -10.49 -19.31 -1.86
C GLY A 412 -9.01 -19.22 -2.25
N VAL A 413 -8.22 -18.50 -1.46
CA VAL A 413 -6.77 -18.35 -1.64
C VAL A 413 -6.04 -19.45 -0.88
N GLU A 414 -5.09 -20.08 -1.55
CA GLU A 414 -4.23 -21.11 -0.96
C GLU A 414 -2.76 -20.65 -0.97
N GLY A 415 -1.89 -21.36 -0.24
CA GLY A 415 -0.45 -21.09 -0.24
C GLY A 415 -0.01 -19.86 0.57
N VAL A 416 -0.82 -19.41 1.54
CA VAL A 416 -0.42 -18.34 2.47
C VAL A 416 0.64 -18.88 3.44
N VAL A 417 1.87 -18.37 3.34
CA VAL A 417 3.00 -18.85 4.13
C VAL A 417 2.99 -18.23 5.53
N LYS A 418 3.17 -19.05 6.58
CA LYS A 418 3.19 -18.59 7.97
C LYS A 418 4.28 -17.56 8.25
N GLY A 419 5.52 -17.83 7.80
CA GLY A 419 6.68 -16.94 7.92
C GLY A 419 7.33 -16.93 9.32
N PHE A 420 6.85 -17.74 10.26
CA PHE A 420 7.45 -17.93 11.58
C PHE A 420 7.08 -19.31 12.11
N ASN A 421 7.97 -19.92 12.91
CA ASN A 421 7.74 -21.24 13.50
C ASN A 421 7.20 -22.27 12.50
N GLU A 422 7.75 -22.29 11.28
CA GLU A 422 7.23 -23.11 10.17
C GLU A 422 7.22 -24.61 10.51
N HIS A 423 8.16 -25.06 11.35
CA HIS A 423 8.23 -26.42 11.88
C HIS A 423 7.03 -26.84 12.73
N LEU A 424 6.22 -25.91 13.25
CA LEU A 424 5.02 -26.19 14.04
C LEU A 424 3.73 -26.25 13.18
N GLY A 425 3.82 -25.97 11.88
CA GLY A 425 2.66 -25.83 11.00
C GLY A 425 1.67 -24.75 11.50
N ASP A 426 0.39 -24.88 11.15
CA ASP A 426 -0.65 -23.88 11.47
C ASP A 426 -1.47 -24.19 12.73
N GLN A 427 -1.12 -25.23 13.49
CA GLN A 427 -1.92 -25.72 14.62
C GLN A 427 -2.10 -24.68 15.74
N ASP A 428 -1.05 -23.89 16.00
CA ASP A 428 -1.06 -22.78 16.97
C ASP A 428 -1.89 -21.57 16.52
N CYS A 429 -2.35 -21.55 15.27
CA CYS A 429 -3.15 -20.50 14.66
C CYS A 429 -4.62 -20.93 14.43
N GLN A 430 -5.06 -22.06 14.97
CA GLN A 430 -6.44 -22.56 14.81
C GLN A 430 -7.37 -22.03 15.91
N PHE A 431 -7.87 -20.81 15.73
CA PHE A 431 -8.88 -20.22 16.62
C PHE A 431 -9.77 -19.20 15.91
N ALA A 432 -10.94 -18.88 16.47
CA ALA A 432 -11.81 -17.87 15.88
C ALA A 432 -11.41 -16.46 16.37
N CYS A 433 -11.23 -15.49 15.45
CA CYS A 433 -10.84 -14.11 15.81
C CYS A 433 -11.78 -13.46 16.84
N ARG A 434 -13.09 -13.72 16.76
CA ARG A 434 -14.11 -13.27 17.74
C ARG A 434 -13.86 -13.73 19.19
N GLN A 435 -13.00 -14.73 19.39
CA GLN A 435 -12.62 -15.25 20.71
C GLN A 435 -11.35 -14.59 21.26
N LEU A 436 -10.78 -13.61 20.55
CA LEU A 436 -9.59 -12.89 20.98
C LEU A 436 -9.90 -11.90 22.11
N GLY A 437 -9.10 -12.02 23.15
CA GLY A 437 -9.12 -11.14 24.30
C GLY A 437 -7.72 -10.93 24.87
N ARG A 438 -7.70 -10.42 26.10
CA ARG A 438 -6.53 -10.39 26.96
C ARG A 438 -6.92 -10.88 28.35
N ILE A 439 -5.95 -11.36 29.11
CA ILE A 439 -6.14 -11.57 30.55
C ILE A 439 -5.87 -10.24 31.26
N ASP A 440 -6.83 -9.79 32.05
CA ASP A 440 -6.60 -8.63 32.91
C ASP A 440 -5.67 -8.99 34.06
N ARG A 441 -4.58 -8.25 34.22
CA ARG A 441 -3.56 -8.57 35.23
C ARG A 441 -4.04 -8.38 36.67
N LYS A 442 -5.04 -7.53 36.90
CA LYS A 442 -5.55 -7.27 38.26
C LYS A 442 -6.55 -8.32 38.68
N THR A 443 -7.46 -8.69 37.78
CA THR A 443 -8.56 -9.60 38.09
C THR A 443 -8.29 -11.05 37.67
N GLY A 444 -7.31 -11.29 36.80
CA GLY A 444 -7.08 -12.59 36.16
C GLY A 444 -8.17 -12.98 35.16
N LEU A 445 -9.15 -12.10 34.91
CA LEU A 445 -10.30 -12.40 34.07
C LEU A 445 -10.02 -12.13 32.61
N PHE A 446 -10.68 -12.91 31.75
CA PHE A 446 -10.66 -12.69 30.31
C PHE A 446 -11.47 -11.44 29.94
N VAL A 447 -10.86 -10.53 29.18
CA VAL A 447 -11.48 -9.33 28.63
C VAL A 447 -11.43 -9.41 27.11
N SER A 448 -12.59 -9.36 26.45
CA SER A 448 -12.67 -9.34 24.98
C SER A 448 -12.00 -8.08 24.42
N LEU A 449 -11.28 -8.21 23.30
CA LEU A 449 -10.68 -7.07 22.61
C LEU A 449 -11.61 -6.46 21.55
N GLY A 450 -12.77 -7.08 21.27
CA GLY A 450 -13.71 -6.60 20.26
C GLY A 450 -13.11 -6.56 18.84
N ILE A 451 -12.19 -7.47 18.56
CA ILE A 451 -11.54 -7.61 17.24
C ILE A 451 -12.45 -8.49 16.37
N ASP A 452 -13.48 -7.87 15.78
CA ASP A 452 -14.41 -8.55 14.88
C ASP A 452 -13.97 -8.52 13.42
#